data_AF-A0A101U7T0-F1
#
_entry.id   AF-A0A101U7T0-F1
#
_cell.length_a   1.000
_cell.length_b   1.000
_cell.length_c   1.000
_cell.angle_alpha   90.00
_cell.angle_beta   90.00
_cell.angle_gamma   90.00
#
_symmetry.space_group_name_H-M   'P 1'
#
loop_
_entity.id
_entity.type
_entity.pdbx_description
1 polymer ?
#
loop_
_entity_poly.entity_id
_entity_poly.type
_entity_poly.pdbx_seq_one_letter_code
_entity_poly.pdbx_strand_id
1 'polypeptide(L)' 'MSGSPTGEIYRIDWLPGTDILHGTCHCGREHTSQDPIEMWEWMLAHPQGHQPQGHQLQGHQPQGHQPQGYEPQGHSS' A
#
# COMPACT_ATOMS: atom_id res chain seq x y z
N MET A 1 8.72 19.80 10.58
CA MET A 1 9.49 18.55 10.43
C MET A 1 8.51 17.48 10.00
N SER A 2 8.51 17.14 8.72
CA SER A 2 7.57 16.20 8.10
C SER A 2 8.40 15.13 7.41
N GLY A 3 8.41 13.91 7.94
CA GLY A 3 9.14 12.78 7.37
C GLY A 3 8.75 11.51 8.10
N SER A 4 8.07 10.62 7.38
CA SER A 4 7.37 9.40 7.79
C SER A 4 8.11 8.48 8.77
N PRO A 5 7.41 7.64 9.57
CA PRO A 5 8.05 6.69 10.47
C PRO A 5 9.02 5.79 9.69
N THR A 6 10.31 5.89 9.98
CA THR A 6 11.42 5.16 9.35
C THR A 6 11.53 3.72 9.88
N GLY A 7 10.45 2.96 9.83
CA GLY A 7 10.44 1.55 10.23
C GLY A 7 9.87 0.71 9.10
N GLU A 8 10.66 -0.24 8.59
CA GLU A 8 10.14 -1.31 7.75
C GLU A 8 9.09 -2.09 8.55
N ILE A 9 7.82 -1.99 8.16
CA ILE A 9 6.73 -2.66 8.87
C ILE A 9 6.57 -4.06 8.29
N TYR A 10 6.83 -5.06 9.13
CA TYR A 10 6.54 -6.48 8.87
C TYR A 10 5.26 -6.86 9.61
N ARG A 11 4.36 -7.62 8.96
CA ARG A 11 3.11 -8.09 9.57
C ARG A 11 3.09 -9.62 9.57
N ILE A 12 2.74 -10.23 10.69
CA ILE A 12 2.57 -11.68 10.81
C ILE A 12 1.25 -11.93 11.51
N ASP A 13 0.38 -12.70 10.87
CA ASP A 13 -0.90 -13.13 11.40
C ASP A 13 -0.98 -14.66 11.37
N TRP A 14 -1.65 -15.26 12.35
CA TRP A 14 -1.93 -16.70 12.33
C TRP A 14 -3.21 -16.97 11.56
N LEU A 15 -3.22 -18.00 10.70
CA LEU A 15 -4.43 -18.45 10.03
C LEU A 15 -5.33 -19.21 11.05
N PRO A 16 -6.58 -18.76 11.27
CA PRO A 16 -7.44 -19.34 12.29
C PRO A 16 -7.63 -20.85 12.14
N GLY A 17 -7.50 -21.59 13.24
CA GLY A 17 -7.66 -23.04 13.26
C GLY A 17 -6.46 -23.83 12.72
N THR A 18 -5.33 -23.17 12.47
CA THR A 18 -4.09 -23.80 12.00
C THR A 18 -2.88 -23.24 12.73
N ASP A 19 -1.75 -23.95 12.63
CA ASP A 19 -0.45 -23.43 13.05
C ASP A 19 0.30 -22.68 11.92
N ILE A 20 -0.43 -22.23 10.89
CA ILE A 20 0.16 -21.55 9.74
C ILE A 20 0.28 -20.05 10.04
N LEU A 21 1.49 -19.52 9.86
CA LEU A 21 1.78 -18.10 9.85
C LEU A 21 1.58 -17.54 8.44
N HIS A 22 0.94 -16.39 8.34
CA HIS A 22 0.86 -15.57 7.14
C HIS A 22 1.66 -14.28 7.37
N GLY A 23 2.72 -14.11 6.60
CA GLY A 23 3.64 -13.00 6.70
C GLY A 23 3.51 -12.03 5.52
N THR A 24 3.40 -10.74 5.80
CA THR A 24 3.49 -9.66 4.79
C THR A 24 4.76 -8.84 5.03
N CYS A 25 5.64 -8.79 4.03
CA CYS A 25 6.83 -7.95 4.09
C CYS A 25 6.49 -6.47 3.86
N HIS A 26 7.38 -5.56 4.31
CA HIS A 26 7.37 -4.15 3.99
C HIS A 26 7.26 -3.84 2.47
N CYS A 27 7.70 -4.75 1.59
CA CYS A 27 7.58 -4.61 0.13
C CYS A 27 6.19 -4.98 -0.43
N GLY A 28 5.31 -5.53 0.42
CA GLY A 28 3.96 -5.97 0.07
C GLY A 28 3.86 -7.42 -0.41
N ARG A 29 4.95 -8.19 -0.42
CA ARG A 29 4.88 -9.63 -0.71
C ARG A 29 4.35 -10.40 0.49
N GLU A 30 3.66 -11.49 0.20
CA GLU A 30 3.09 -12.42 1.17
C GLU A 30 3.77 -13.79 1.11
N HIS A 31 3.84 -14.47 2.26
CA HIS A 31 4.34 -15.83 2.39
C HIS A 31 3.63 -16.56 3.53
N THR A 32 3.55 -17.89 3.45
CA THR A 32 2.97 -18.72 4.51
C THR A 32 3.92 -19.84 4.88
N SER A 33 4.16 -20.02 6.18
CA SER A 33 4.91 -21.16 6.71
C SER A 33 4.35 -21.58 8.08
N GLN A 34 4.53 -22.84 8.45
CA GLN A 34 4.26 -23.34 9.81
C GLN A 34 5.48 -23.19 10.73
N ASP A 35 6.67 -22.98 10.16
CA ASP A 35 7.90 -22.79 10.93
C ASP A 35 8.12 -21.28 11.18
N PRO A 36 8.13 -20.83 12.46
CA PRO A 36 8.43 -19.45 12.79
C PRO A 36 9.81 -18.99 12.32
N ILE A 37 10.81 -19.87 12.31
CA ILE A 37 12.18 -19.54 11.88
C ILE A 37 12.19 -19.28 10.38
N GLU A 38 11.63 -20.18 9.58
CA GLU A 38 11.51 -20.00 8.12
C GLU A 38 10.77 -18.69 7.78
N MET A 39 9.68 -18.39 8.52
CA MET A 39 8.94 -17.14 8.34
C MET A 39 9.82 -15.90 8.57
N TRP A 40 10.60 -15.88 9.66
CA TRP A 40 11.48 -14.76 9.97
C TRP A 40 12.67 -14.65 9.01
N GLU A 41 13.27 -15.77 8.61
CA GLU A 41 14.34 -15.81 7.61
C GLU A 41 13.85 -15.23 6.28
N TRP A 42 12.64 -15.61 5.84
CA TRP A 42 12.02 -15.07 4.63
C TRP A 42 11.80 -13.55 4.72
N MET A 43 11.31 -13.04 5.85
CA MET A 43 11.08 -11.60 6.02
C MET A 43 12.37 -10.78 5.96
N LEU A 44 13.43 -11.26 6.60
CA LEU A 44 14.70 -10.54 6.73
C LEU A 44 15.61 -10.66 5.50
N ALA A 45 15.29 -11.51 4.52
CA ALA A 45 16.07 -11.69 3.29
C ALA A 45 15.98 -10.52 2.27
N HIS A 46 15.30 -9.42 2.61
CA HIS A 46 15.21 -8.22 1.77
C HIS A 46 16.49 -7.38 1.86
N PRO A 47 16.99 -6.75 0.76
CA PRO A 47 16.38 -6.52 -0.55
C PRO A 47 16.71 -7.55 -1.65
N GLN A 48 17.42 -8.65 -1.35
CA GLN A 48 17.90 -9.55 -2.42
C GLN A 48 16.79 -10.40 -3.07
N GLY A 49 15.68 -10.66 -2.38
CA GLY A 49 14.69 -11.65 -2.83
C GLY A 49 13.44 -11.12 -3.56
N HIS A 50 13.14 -9.83 -3.49
CA HIS A 50 11.79 -9.35 -3.81
C HIS A 50 11.80 -8.03 -4.57
N GLN A 51 11.81 -8.11 -5.90
CA GLN A 51 11.46 -6.95 -6.71
C GLN A 51 10.01 -6.56 -6.41
N PRO A 52 9.73 -5.29 -6.10
CA PRO A 52 8.36 -4.82 -5.92
C PRO A 52 7.65 -5.02 -7.26
N GLN A 53 6.70 -5.96 -7.30
CA GLN A 53 5.70 -5.97 -8.36
C GLN A 53 4.88 -4.72 -8.11
N GLY A 54 5.22 -3.66 -8.84
CA GLY A 54 4.49 -2.41 -8.80
C GLY A 54 3.02 -2.73 -9.00
N HIS A 55 2.25 -2.59 -7.93
CA HIS A 55 0.80 -2.48 -8.03
C HIS A 55 0.55 -1.24 -8.88
N GLN A 56 0.42 -1.46 -10.19
CA GLN A 56 -0.12 -0.46 -11.10
C GLN A 56 -1.56 -0.24 -10.65
N LEU A 57 -1.75 0.74 -9.78
CA LEU A 57 -3.05 1.34 -9.51
C LEU A 57 -3.50 1.99 -10.82
N GLN A 58 -4.14 1.19 -11.66
CA GLN A 58 -4.77 1.65 -12.89
C GLN A 58 -6.15 2.22 -12.53
N GLY A 59 -6.34 3.50 -12.87
CA GLY A 59 -7.59 4.26 -12.73
C GLY A 59 -7.70 4.94 -11.36
N HIS A 60 -7.75 6.26 -11.23
CA HIS A 60 -8.69 7.13 -11.92
C HIS A 60 -8.09 8.54 -12.05
N GLN A 61 -8.02 9.06 -13.27
CA GLN A 61 -7.80 10.48 -13.53
C GLN A 61 -9.20 11.14 -13.48
N PRO A 62 -9.55 11.97 -12.48
CA PRO A 62 -10.79 12.73 -12.54
C PRO A 62 -10.61 13.85 -13.57
N GLN A 63 -11.22 13.65 -14.73
CA GLN A 63 -11.34 14.65 -15.77
C GLN A 63 -12.65 15.42 -15.53
N GLY A 64 -12.55 16.74 -15.31
CA GLY A 64 -13.68 17.67 -15.21
C GLY A 64 -13.79 18.34 -13.84
N HIS A 65 -14.07 19.64 -13.69
CA HIS A 65 -14.67 20.63 -14.58
C HIS A 65 -14.21 22.03 -14.12
N GLN A 66 -13.94 22.95 -15.05
CA GLN A 66 -13.73 24.38 -14.71
C GLN A 66 -15.05 24.97 -14.18
N PRO A 67 -15.05 25.75 -13.08
CA PRO A 67 -16.22 26.51 -12.69
C PRO A 67 -16.41 27.67 -13.67
N GLN A 68 -17.54 27.65 -14.40
CA GLN A 68 -17.99 28.75 -15.25
C GLN A 68 -18.24 29.99 -14.38
N GLY A 69 -17.64 31.12 -14.76
CA GLY A 69 -17.84 32.41 -14.11
C GLY A 69 -19.31 32.82 -14.17
N TYR A 70 -19.82 33.33 -13.05
CA TYR A 70 -21.13 33.96 -12.98
C TYR A 70 -20.98 35.43 -13.42
N GLU A 71 -21.58 35.79 -14.55
CA GLU A 71 -21.82 37.20 -14.91
C GLU A 71 -23.19 37.61 -14.36
N PRO A 72 -23.30 38.61 -13.46
CA PRO A 72 -24.59 39.20 -13.14
C PRO A 72 -24.99 40.20 -14.24
N GLN A 73 -26.11 39.92 -14.90
CA GLN A 73 -26.78 40.83 -15.82
C GLN A 73 -27.19 42.12 -15.08
N GLY A 74 -26.42 43.19 -15.29
CA GLY A 74 -26.76 44.55 -14.85
C GLY A 74 -27.87 45.12 -15.74
N HIS A 75 -29.07 45.24 -15.18
CA HIS A 75 -30.21 45.89 -15.80
C HIS A 75 -30.01 47.41 -15.91
N SER A 76 -30.20 47.89 -17.13
CA SER A 76 -30.64 49.19 -17.65
C SER A 76 -30.78 50.41 -16.73
N SER A 77 -30.27 51.54 -17.24
CA SER A 77 -30.98 52.82 -17.30
C SER A 77 -30.68 53.52 -18.62
#